data_AF-A0A1G0REN1-F1
#
_entry.id   AF-A0A1G0REN1-F1
#
_cell.length_a   1.000
_cell.length_b   1.000
_cell.length_c   1.000
_cell.angle_alpha   90.00
_cell.angle_beta   90.00
_cell.angle_gamma   90.00
#
_symmetry.space_group_name_H-M   'P 1'
#
loop_
_entity.id
_entity.type
_entity.pdbx_description
1 polymer ?
#
loop_
_entity_poly.entity_id
_entity_poly.type
_entity_poly.pdbx_seq_one_letter_code
_entity_poly.pdbx_strand_id
1 'polypeptide(L)' 'MDYMNMGARIYDPEIGRFLSADLLWEAFPNQSPYSYSFNNPLSFRDPSGLAPEKEKGGN' A
#
# COMPACT_ATOMS: atom_id res chain seq x y z
N MET A 1 12.73 -4.69 -13.32
CA MET A 1 12.57 -3.57 -12.37
C MET A 1 11.76 -2.46 -13.03
N ASP A 2 10.45 -2.66 -13.11
CA ASP A 2 9.48 -1.60 -13.38
C ASP A 2 8.87 -1.19 -12.05
N TYR A 3 9.12 0.04 -11.61
CA TYR A 3 8.64 0.55 -10.34
C TYR A 3 7.40 1.42 -10.58
N MET A 4 6.37 1.21 -9.78
CA MET A 4 5.13 1.97 -9.88
C MET A 4 5.15 3.15 -8.92
N ASN A 5 4.93 4.36 -9.43
CA ASN A 5 4.72 5.53 -8.59
C ASN A 5 3.27 5.53 -8.08
N MET A 6 3.09 5.27 -6.79
CA MET A 6 1.79 5.20 -6.11
C MET A 6 1.66 6.37 -5.13
N GLY A 7 1.60 7.58 -5.68
CA GLY A 7 1.41 8.80 -4.90
C GLY A 7 2.62 9.14 -4.03
N ALA A 8 2.51 8.94 -2.71
CA ALA A 8 3.56 9.28 -1.76
C ALA A 8 4.73 8.29 -1.74
N ARG A 9 4.56 7.08 -2.31
CA ARG A 9 5.57 6.01 -2.26
C ARG A 9 5.77 5.33 -3.61
N ILE A 10 6.96 4.76 -3.79
CA ILE A 10 7.28 3.90 -4.92
C ILE A 10 7.02 2.44 -4.54
N TYR A 11 6.25 1.75 -5.37
CA TYR A 11 5.90 0.34 -5.22
C TYR A 11 6.72 -0.53 -6.15
N ASP A 12 7.26 -1.61 -5.61
CA ASP A 12 7.91 -2.68 -6.35
C ASP A 12 6.92 -3.85 -6.53
N PRO A 13 6.40 -4.07 -7.76
CA PRO A 13 5.48 -5.16 -8.04
C PRO A 13 6.16 -6.54 -8.04
N GLU A 14 7.48 -6.63 -8.20
CA GLU A 14 8.20 -7.91 -8.21
C GLU A 14 8.19 -8.55 -6.80
N ILE A 15 8.33 -7.74 -5.75
CA ILE A 15 8.28 -8.18 -4.35
C ILE A 15 6.94 -7.91 -3.65
N GLY A 16 6.09 -7.08 -4.26
CA GLY A 16 4.79 -6.71 -3.72
C GLY A 16 4.87 -5.79 -2.49
N ARG A 17 5.81 -4.84 -2.46
CA ARG A 17 6.08 -3.95 -1.31
C ARG A 17 6.40 -2.52 -1.76
N PHE A 18 6.23 -1.57 -0.85
CA PHE A 18 6.79 -0.23 -1.03
C PHE A 18 8.29 -0.22 -0.75
N LEU A 19 9.02 0.60 -1.49
CA LEU A 19 10.46 0.80 -1.31
C LEU A 19 10.79 1.72 -0.12
N SER A 20 9.81 2.47 0.37
CA SER A 20 9.94 3.38 1.52
C SER A 20 8.88 3.07 2.57
N ALA A 21 9.21 3.38 3.83
CA ALA A 21 8.26 3.25 4.94
C ALA A 21 7.07 4.20 4.76
N ASP A 22 5.89 3.74 5.20
CA ASP A 22 4.68 4.56 5.31
C ASP A 22 4.90 5.75 6.24
N LEU A 23 4.46 6.95 5.87
CA LEU A 23 4.50 8.10 6.78
C LEU A 23 3.48 7.97 7.92
N LEU A 24 2.43 7.15 7.74
CA LEU A 24 1.37 6.89 8.71
C LEU A 24 1.54 5.53 9.41
N TRP A 25 2.73 4.94 9.38
CA TRP A 25 2.97 3.61 9.94
C TRP A 25 2.57 3.48 11.42
N GLU A 26 2.69 4.55 12.20
CA GLU A 26 2.27 4.58 13.62
C GLU A 26 0.76 4.40 13.79
N ALA A 27 -0.06 4.79 12.81
CA ALA A 27 -1.49 4.56 12.82
C ALA A 27 -1.86 3.09 12.53
N PHE A 28 -0.91 2.32 11.99
CA PHE A 28 -1.07 0.91 11.62
C PHE A 28 -0.02 0.02 12.30
N PRO A 29 0.03 -0.03 13.64
CA PRO A 29 1.12 -0.70 14.38
C PRO A 29 1.20 -2.22 14.14
N ASN A 30 0.11 -2.82 13.65
CA ASN A 30 0.04 -4.25 13.33
C ASN A 30 0.43 -4.56 11.87
N GLN A 31 0.85 -3.56 11.10
CA GLN A 31 1.21 -3.70 9.70
C GLN A 31 2.68 -3.34 9.50
N SER A 32 3.32 -4.01 8.54
CA SER A 32 4.66 -3.59 8.13
C SER A 32 4.58 -2.20 7.48
N PRO A 33 5.50 -1.27 7.81
CA PRO A 33 5.55 0.05 7.16
C PRO A 33 5.78 -0.02 5.65
N TYR A 34 6.18 -1.18 5.12
CA TYR A 34 6.40 -1.41 3.68
C TYR A 34 5.26 -2.21 3.01
N SER A 35 4.21 -2.54 3.76
CA SER A 35 3.10 -3.33 3.23
C SER A 35 2.25 -2.55 2.24
N TYR A 36 1.79 -3.22 1.19
CA TYR A 36 0.80 -2.69 0.25
C TYR A 36 -0.58 -3.24 0.60
N SER A 37 -1.59 -2.37 0.67
CA SER A 37 -3.00 -2.75 0.81
C SER A 37 -3.30 -3.69 2.00
N PHE A 38 -2.64 -3.50 3.14
CA PHE A 38 -2.70 -4.41 4.31
C PHE A 38 -2.43 -5.90 3.98
N ASN A 39 -1.60 -6.16 2.96
CA ASN A 39 -1.39 -7.49 2.39
C ASN A 39 -2.66 -8.16 1.82
N ASN A 40 -3.72 -7.39 1.55
CA ASN A 40 -4.95 -7.87 0.92
C ASN A 40 -5.35 -6.95 -0.26
N PRO A 41 -4.60 -7.00 -1.38
CA PRO A 41 -4.85 -6.16 -2.55
C PRO A 41 -6.14 -6.51 -3.32
N LEU A 42 -6.84 -7.59 -2.93
CA LEU A 42 -8.14 -7.96 -3.49
C LEU A 42 -9.29 -7.19 -2.83
N SER A 43 -9.10 -6.73 -1.60
CA SER A 43 -10.14 -6.01 -0.84
C SER A 43 -9.78 -4.53 -0.62
N PHE A 44 -8.51 -4.18 -0.75
CA PHE A 44 -8.00 -2.84 -0.52
C PHE A 44 -7.10 -2.40 -1.67
N ARG A 45 -7.12 -1.10 -1.95
CA ARG A 45 -6.16 -0.41 -2.82
C ARG A 45 -5.58 0.76 -2.04
N ASP A 46 -4.31 1.10 -2.29
CA ASP A 46 -3.70 2.31 -1.73
C ASP A 46 -3.23 3.25 -2.87
N PRO A 47 -4.15 4.01 -3.50
CA PRO A 47 -3.80 4.93 -4.58
C PRO A 47 -2.92 6.10 -4.10
N SER A 48 -3.08 6.49 -2.84
CA SER A 48 -2.35 7.60 -2.22
C SER A 48 -0.91 7.23 -1.84
N GLY A 49 -0.65 5.93 -1.63
CA GLY A 49 0.59 5.45 -1.04
C GLY A 49 0.75 5.84 0.42
N LEU A 50 -0.33 6.01 1.18
CA LEU A 50 -0.31 6.41 2.60
C LEU A 50 -1.27 5.60 3.46
N ALA A 51 -2.38 5.14 2.90
CA ALA A 51 -3.39 4.39 3.63
C ALA A 51 -4.22 3.54 2.66
N PRO A 52 -4.36 2.24 2.92
CA PRO A 52 -5.26 1.39 2.15
C PRO A 52 -6.72 1.82 2.28
N GLU A 53 -7.35 2.06 1.14
CA GLU A 53 -8.77 2.29 0.99
C GLU A 53 -9.46 0.97 0.64
N LYS A 54 -10.56 0.67 1.34
CA LYS A 54 -11.37 -0.51 1.00
C LYS A 54 -12.03 -0.26 -0.35
N GLU A 55 -11.88 -1.19 -1.30
CA GLU A 55 -12.70 -1.12 -2.51
C GLU A 55 -14.17 -1.20 -2.10
N LYS A 56 -14.94 -0.18 -2.46
CA LYS A 56 -16.40 -0.24 -2.36
C LYS A 56 -16.82 -1.40 -3.25
N GLY A 57 -17.16 -2.54 -2.63
CA GLY A 57 -17.79 -3.65 -3.33
C GLY A 57 -18.96 -3.07 -4.13
N GLY A 58 -18.93 -3.28 -5.44
CA GLY A 58 -20.03 -2.88 -6.32
C GLY A 58 -21.34 -3.49 -5.80
N ASN A 59 -22.40 -2.68 -5.84
CA ASN A 59 -23.77 -3.08 -5.50
C ASN A 59 -24.18 -4.40 -6.16
#